data_AF-A0A2V6U5V2-F1
#
_entry.id   AF-A0A2V6U5V2-F1
#
_cell.length_a   1.000
_cell.length_b   1.000
_cell.length_c   1.000
_cell.angle_alpha   90.00
_cell.angle_beta   90.00
_cell.angle_gamma   90.00
#
_symmetry.space_group_name_H-M   'P 1'
#
loop_
_entity.id
_entity.type
_entity.pdbx_description
1 polymer ?
#
loop_
_entity_poly.entity_id
_entity_poly.type
_entity_poly.pdbx_seq_one_letter_code
_entity_poly.pdbx_strand_id
1 'polypeptide(L)'
;MAIPARLPWPIIFQILGVVAAVALVIATWQVWLLLFTALILAAAILPAARVGERWRVPRGVVVLAVYIVVAGVFALMGRLLWPALSEQWTQFMEQLPKLLENVRAWLGNIDYWLGQWGASLPSPKGEKADFLAGIVLGNAMRLTTGAVGAAFELLAVLVVAAYLVIDAREVGHTLLTLLPRDYRPTATRLAPAVLNRIGGYVRGQLVSSFFVGVLIAVTLSLVGVKYALLIGALAS
;
A
#
# COMPACT_ATOMS: atom_id res chain seq x y z
N MET A 1 -3.65 33.29 50.80
CA MET A 1 -2.79 33.28 49.60
C MET A 1 -3.66 32.81 48.43
N ALA A 2 -4.36 33.74 47.77
CA ALA A 2 -5.32 33.40 46.71
C ALA A 2 -4.59 33.45 45.37
N ILE A 3 -4.54 32.32 44.67
CA ILE A 3 -4.02 32.23 43.29
C ILE A 3 -5.07 32.91 42.39
N PRO A 4 -4.81 34.06 41.75
CA PRO A 4 -5.74 34.59 40.77
C PRO A 4 -5.64 33.72 39.52
N ALA A 5 -6.51 32.69 39.44
CA ALA A 5 -6.71 31.86 38.28
C ALA A 5 -7.44 32.66 37.17
N ARG A 6 -6.79 33.69 36.65
CA ARG A 6 -7.18 34.33 35.39
C ARG A 6 -6.32 33.68 34.32
N LEU A 7 -6.75 32.51 33.84
CA LEU A 7 -6.22 31.97 32.59
C LEU A 7 -6.42 33.07 31.53
N PRO A 8 -5.35 33.71 31.04
CA PRO A 8 -5.50 34.78 30.09
C PRO A 8 -6.08 34.17 28.81
N TRP A 9 -7.24 34.65 28.38
CA TRP A 9 -7.92 34.25 27.14
C TRP A 9 -7.00 33.90 25.94
N PRO A 10 -5.90 34.63 25.66
CA PRO A 10 -4.95 34.25 24.61
C PRO A 10 -4.33 32.85 24.75
N ILE A 11 -4.11 32.35 25.98
CA ILE A 11 -3.56 30.99 26.20
C ILE A 11 -4.60 29.92 25.83
N ILE A 12 -5.89 30.17 26.11
CA ILE A 12 -6.96 29.25 25.72
C ILE A 12 -7.06 29.16 24.19
N PHE A 13 -7.01 30.31 23.49
CA PHE A 13 -7.00 30.32 22.03
C PHE A 13 -5.75 29.68 21.42
N GLN A 14 -4.57 29.86 22.02
CA GLN A 14 -3.34 29.19 21.58
C GLN A 14 -3.42 27.68 21.79
N ILE A 15 -3.87 27.21 22.95
CA ILE A 15 -4.02 25.78 23.23
C ILE A 15 -5.05 25.18 22.27
N LEU A 16 -6.20 25.83 22.06
CA LEU A 16 -7.22 25.38 21.11
C LEU A 16 -6.67 25.31 19.68
N GLY A 17 -5.89 26.31 19.27
CA GLY A 17 -5.23 26.35 17.97
C GLY A 17 -4.22 25.23 17.78
N VAL A 18 -3.39 24.94 18.80
CA VAL A 18 -2.44 23.82 18.76
C VAL A 18 -3.18 22.49 18.72
N VAL A 19 -4.23 22.30 19.53
CA VAL A 19 -5.03 21.08 19.53
C VAL A 19 -5.72 20.88 18.18
N ALA A 20 -6.26 21.93 17.57
CA ALA A 20 -6.86 21.87 16.25
C ALA A 20 -5.82 21.53 15.16
N ALA A 21 -4.62 22.11 15.23
CA ALA A 21 -3.53 21.79 14.31
C ALA A 21 -3.07 20.33 14.46
N VAL A 22 -2.91 19.85 15.69
CA VAL A 22 -2.56 18.44 15.98
C VAL A 22 -3.65 17.50 15.49
N ALA A 23 -4.93 17.81 15.75
CA ALA A 23 -6.05 17.03 15.27
C ALA A 23 -6.10 16.99 13.73
N LEU A 24 -5.81 18.12 13.06
CA LEU A 24 -5.73 18.18 11.60
C LEU A 24 -4.57 17.34 11.04
N VAL A 25 -3.42 17.34 11.70
CA VAL A 25 -2.27 16.48 11.33
C VAL A 25 -2.61 15.01 11.50
N ILE A 26 -3.26 14.63 12.61
CA ILE A 26 -3.69 13.25 12.85
C ILE A 26 -4.74 12.83 11.82
N ALA A 27 -5.72 13.69 11.53
CA ALA A 27 -6.76 13.43 10.53
C ALA A 27 -6.20 13.32 9.10
N THR A 28 -5.11 14.02 8.80
CA THR A 28 -4.46 14.02 7.47
C THR A 28 -3.22 13.14 7.39
N TRP A 29 -2.96 12.30 8.40
CA TRP A 29 -1.74 11.49 8.51
C TRP A 29 -1.45 10.66 7.24
N GLN A 30 -2.48 10.10 6.62
CA GLN A 30 -2.36 9.32 5.38
C GLN A 30 -1.84 10.15 4.21
N VAL A 31 -2.22 11.42 4.11
CA VAL A 31 -1.73 12.34 3.07
C VAL A 31 -0.25 12.64 3.28
N TRP A 32 0.19 12.82 4.52
CA TRP A 32 1.60 13.01 4.86
C TRP A 32 2.45 11.78 4.54
N LEU A 33 1.97 10.58 4.86
CA LEU A 33 2.63 9.33 4.49
C LEU A 33 2.76 9.17 2.97
N LEU A 34 1.70 9.50 2.23
CA LEU A 34 1.70 9.47 0.77
C LEU A 34 2.73 10.44 0.21
N LEU A 35 2.74 11.70 0.66
CA LEU A 35 3.70 12.72 0.25
C LEU A 35 5.14 12.31 0.59
N PHE A 36 5.37 11.75 1.78
CA PHE A 36 6.70 11.30 2.20
C PHE A 36 7.20 10.12 1.36
N THR A 37 6.33 9.14 1.09
CA THR A 37 6.63 8.00 0.21
C THR A 37 6.92 8.47 -1.21
N ALA A 38 6.11 9.40 -1.71
CA ALA A 38 6.30 10.00 -3.03
C ALA A 38 7.62 10.76 -3.13
N LEU A 39 8.01 11.50 -2.08
CA LEU A 39 9.31 12.18 -2.01
C LEU A 39 10.48 11.20 -2.04
N ILE A 40 10.37 10.09 -1.29
CA ILE A 40 11.37 9.01 -1.28
C ILE A 40 11.50 8.38 -2.68
N LEU A 41 10.37 8.09 -3.33
CA LEU A 41 10.33 7.54 -4.69
C LEU A 41 10.90 8.53 -5.71
N ALA A 42 10.50 9.80 -5.62
CA ALA A 42 11.01 10.89 -6.45
C ALA A 42 12.54 10.99 -6.35
N ALA A 43 13.09 10.93 -5.14
CA ALA A 43 14.53 10.94 -4.91
C ALA A 43 15.25 9.73 -5.53
N ALA A 44 14.59 8.57 -5.60
CA ALA A 44 15.11 7.38 -6.28
C ALA A 44 15.13 7.54 -7.81
N ILE A 45 14.12 8.20 -8.38
CA ILE A 45 13.93 8.41 -9.83
C ILE A 45 14.77 9.59 -10.35
N LEU A 46 15.04 10.60 -9.51
CA LEU A 46 15.79 11.82 -9.85
C LEU A 46 17.08 11.61 -10.67
N PRO A 47 18.00 10.69 -10.32
CA PRO A 47 19.20 10.45 -11.12
C PRO A 47 18.88 9.83 -12.51
N ALA A 48 17.85 8.99 -12.63
CA ALA A 48 17.42 8.47 -13.93
C ALA A 48 16.82 9.58 -14.80
N ALA A 49 16.06 10.51 -14.20
CA ALA A 49 15.52 11.68 -14.89
C ALA A 49 16.63 12.65 -15.34
N ARG A 50 17.68 12.86 -14.52
CA ARG A 50 18.84 13.70 -14.87
C ARG A 50 19.67 13.15 -16.03
N VAL A 51 19.69 11.84 -16.24
CA VAL A 51 20.29 11.25 -17.46
C VAL A 51 19.49 11.66 -18.71
N GLY A 52 18.17 11.82 -18.59
CA GLY A 52 17.32 12.40 -19.64
C GLY A 52 17.52 13.91 -19.85
N GLU A 53 17.80 14.68 -18.79
CA GLU A 53 18.09 16.13 -18.91
C GLU A 53 19.34 16.45 -19.74
N ARG A 54 20.29 15.52 -19.87
CA ARG A 54 21.45 15.66 -20.79
C ARG A 54 21.02 15.90 -22.25
N TRP A 55 19.78 15.60 -22.61
CA TRP A 55 19.23 15.76 -23.96
C TRP A 55 18.48 17.09 -24.18
N ARG A 56 18.54 18.07 -23.25
CA ARG A 56 17.87 19.39 -23.37
C ARG A 56 16.36 19.28 -23.66
N VAL A 57 15.68 18.35 -23.01
CA VAL A 57 14.26 18.09 -23.23
C VAL A 57 13.43 19.23 -22.59
N PRO A 58 12.51 19.89 -23.33
CA PRO A 58 11.64 20.92 -22.79
C PRO A 58 10.69 20.34 -21.73
N ARG A 59 10.37 21.11 -20.69
CA ARG A 59 9.58 20.67 -19.53
C ARG A 59 8.29 19.92 -19.90
N GLY A 60 7.62 20.31 -20.99
CA GLY A 60 6.40 19.65 -21.47
C GLY A 60 6.60 18.20 -21.91
N VAL A 61 7.77 17.84 -22.44
CA VAL A 61 8.07 16.45 -22.85
C VAL A 61 8.40 15.58 -21.64
N VAL A 62 8.98 16.15 -20.58
CA VAL A 62 9.17 15.44 -19.30
C VAL A 62 7.83 15.13 -18.66
N VAL A 63 6.89 16.09 -18.65
CA VAL A 63 5.51 15.89 -18.17
C VAL A 63 4.80 14.81 -19.01
N LEU A 64 4.91 14.87 -20.33
CA LEU A 64 4.30 13.88 -21.23
C LEU A 64 4.87 12.47 -21.01
N ALA A 65 6.20 12.34 -20.88
CA ALA A 65 6.86 11.07 -20.64
C ALA A 65 6.42 10.45 -19.31
N VAL A 66 6.30 11.26 -18.25
CA VAL A 66 5.73 10.82 -16.97
C VAL A 66 4.31 10.32 -17.13
N TYR A 67 3.45 11.07 -17.82
CA TYR A 67 2.07 10.65 -18.07
C TYR A 67 2.01 9.33 -18.84
N ILE A 68 2.89 9.13 -19.83
CA ILE A 68 3.01 7.88 -20.58
C ILE A 68 3.48 6.75 -19.66
N VAL A 69 4.46 6.98 -18.78
CA VAL A 69 4.93 5.97 -17.82
C VAL A 69 3.83 5.59 -16.84
N VAL A 70 3.11 6.57 -16.27
CA VAL A 70 1.98 6.32 -15.35
C VAL A 70 0.86 5.57 -16.07
N ALA A 71 0.48 6.01 -17.28
CA ALA A 71 -0.54 5.34 -18.08
C ALA A 71 -0.10 3.92 -18.49
N GLY A 72 1.18 3.74 -18.81
CA GLY A 72 1.77 2.44 -19.12
C GLY A 72 1.76 1.49 -17.91
N VAL A 73 2.09 1.99 -16.72
CA VAL A 73 1.98 1.22 -15.46
C VAL A 73 0.53 0.83 -15.21
N PHE A 74 -0.44 1.74 -15.37
CA PHE A 74 -1.87 1.41 -15.26
C PHE A 74 -2.30 0.34 -16.25
N ALA A 75 -1.93 0.49 -17.53
CA ALA A 75 -2.27 -0.47 -18.56
C ALA A 75 -1.65 -1.84 -18.27
N LEU A 76 -0.40 -1.88 -17.81
CA LEU A 76 0.30 -3.11 -17.45
C LEU A 76 -0.31 -3.76 -16.19
N MET A 77 -0.58 -2.98 -15.16
CA MET A 77 -1.24 -3.46 -13.93
C MET A 77 -2.63 -3.98 -14.24
N GLY A 78 -3.44 -3.24 -14.99
CA GLY A 78 -4.75 -3.71 -15.45
C GLY A 78 -4.61 -5.01 -16.23
N ARG A 79 -3.66 -5.10 -17.17
CA ARG A 79 -3.44 -6.31 -17.98
C ARG A 79 -2.93 -7.51 -17.17
N LEU A 80 -2.12 -7.33 -16.13
CA LEU A 80 -1.61 -8.44 -15.31
C LEU A 80 -2.59 -8.83 -14.21
N LEU A 81 -3.16 -7.84 -13.51
CA LEU A 81 -4.05 -8.08 -12.37
C LEU A 81 -5.43 -8.55 -12.82
N TRP A 82 -5.98 -8.01 -13.91
CA TRP A 82 -7.31 -8.39 -14.38
C TRP A 82 -7.45 -9.89 -14.66
N PRO A 83 -6.60 -10.53 -15.50
CA PRO A 83 -6.71 -11.96 -15.75
C PRO A 83 -6.39 -12.78 -14.50
N ALA A 84 -5.39 -12.39 -13.71
CA ALA A 84 -5.04 -13.09 -12.48
C ALA A 84 -6.20 -13.09 -11.47
N LEU A 85 -6.87 -11.95 -11.31
CA LEU A 85 -8.05 -11.82 -10.45
C LEU A 85 -9.25 -12.59 -11.02
N SER A 86 -9.51 -12.51 -12.33
CA SER A 86 -10.63 -13.21 -12.93
C SER A 86 -10.46 -14.73 -12.86
N GLU A 87 -9.27 -15.25 -13.20
CA GLU A 87 -9.00 -16.69 -13.16
C GLU A 87 -9.02 -17.23 -11.74
N GLN A 88 -8.47 -16.49 -10.77
CA GLN A 88 -8.55 -16.87 -9.35
C GLN A 88 -9.99 -16.85 -8.83
N TRP A 89 -10.79 -15.87 -9.26
CA TRP A 89 -12.20 -15.79 -8.88
C TRP A 89 -13.02 -16.93 -9.46
N THR A 90 -12.84 -17.26 -10.75
CA THR A 90 -13.52 -18.38 -11.39
C THR A 90 -13.11 -19.73 -10.78
N GLN A 91 -11.80 -19.96 -10.57
CA GLN A 91 -11.31 -21.18 -9.94
C GLN A 91 -11.81 -21.33 -8.50
N PHE A 92 -11.92 -20.22 -7.76
CA PHE A 92 -12.48 -20.22 -6.42
C PHE A 92 -13.96 -20.61 -6.42
N MET A 93 -14.77 -20.01 -7.30
CA MET A 93 -16.19 -20.36 -7.43
C MET A 93 -16.42 -21.81 -7.83
N GLU A 94 -15.56 -22.37 -8.68
CA GLU A 94 -15.62 -23.79 -9.07
C GLU A 94 -15.20 -24.75 -7.95
N GLN A 95 -14.31 -24.33 -7.04
CA GLN A 95 -13.79 -25.16 -5.95
C GLN A 95 -14.57 -25.01 -4.65
N LEU A 96 -15.29 -23.91 -4.48
CA LEU A 96 -16.15 -23.65 -3.34
C LEU A 96 -17.08 -24.84 -3.00
N PRO A 97 -17.84 -25.43 -3.95
CA PRO A 97 -18.70 -26.57 -3.63
C PRO A 97 -17.90 -27.80 -3.16
N LYS A 98 -16.74 -28.08 -3.77
CA LYS A 98 -15.87 -29.21 -3.39
C LYS A 98 -15.26 -29.02 -2.00
N LEU A 99 -14.87 -27.79 -1.65
CA LEU A 99 -14.40 -27.44 -0.31
C LEU A 99 -15.50 -27.63 0.73
N LEU A 100 -16.73 -27.21 0.43
CA LEU A 100 -17.89 -27.41 1.30
C LEU A 100 -18.23 -28.90 1.47
N GLU A 101 -18.13 -29.70 0.41
CA GLU A 101 -18.31 -31.16 0.48
C GLU A 101 -17.23 -31.84 1.33
N ASN A 102 -15.96 -31.47 1.16
CA ASN A 102 -14.85 -32.02 1.96
C ASN A 102 -15.00 -31.68 3.45
N VAL A 103 -15.41 -30.44 3.77
CA VAL A 103 -15.68 -30.02 5.15
C VAL A 103 -16.89 -30.77 5.72
N ARG A 104 -17.95 -30.97 4.94
CA ARG A 104 -19.12 -31.77 5.34
C ARG A 104 -18.75 -33.24 5.59
N ALA A 105 -17.92 -33.83 4.74
CA ALA A 105 -17.43 -35.21 4.90
C ALA A 105 -16.54 -35.35 6.15
N TRP A 106 -15.66 -34.38 6.41
CA TRP A 106 -14.81 -34.38 7.59
C TRP A 106 -15.63 -34.22 8.88
N LEU A 107 -16.61 -33.32 8.88
CA LEU A 107 -17.55 -33.14 10.01
C LEU A 107 -18.44 -34.37 10.21
N GLY A 108 -18.88 -35.04 9.14
CA GLY A 108 -19.64 -36.28 9.22
C GLY A 108 -18.82 -37.44 9.80
N ASN A 109 -17.53 -37.53 9.44
CA ASN A 109 -16.62 -38.51 10.05
C ASN A 109 -16.37 -38.24 11.53
N ILE A 110 -16.29 -36.96 11.93
CA ILE A 110 -16.15 -36.57 13.33
C ILE A 110 -17.42 -36.86 14.12
N ASP A 111 -18.61 -36.60 13.56
CA ASP A 111 -19.89 -36.92 14.19
C ASP A 111 -20.07 -38.44 14.36
N TYR A 112 -19.63 -39.23 13.39
CA TYR A 112 -19.56 -40.69 13.51
C TYR A 112 -18.61 -41.14 14.63
N TRP A 113 -17.45 -40.49 14.76
CA TRP A 113 -16.45 -40.80 15.80
C TRP A 113 -16.93 -40.39 17.20
N LEU A 114 -17.59 -39.22 17.33
CA LEU A 114 -18.17 -38.74 18.59
C LEU A 114 -19.44 -39.52 18.98
N GLY A 115 -20.22 -39.99 18.01
CA GLY A 115 -21.38 -40.86 18.24
C GLY A 115 -21.00 -42.18 18.94
N GLN A 116 -19.79 -42.69 18.72
CA GLN A 116 -19.26 -43.86 19.46
C GLN A 116 -19.01 -43.56 20.95
N TRP A 117 -18.93 -42.29 21.34
CA TRP A 117 -18.69 -41.81 22.70
C TRP A 117 -19.96 -41.22 23.35
N GLY A 118 -21.12 -41.34 22.71
CA GLY A 118 -22.42 -40.88 23.23
C GLY A 118 -22.66 -39.37 23.14
N ALA A 119 -21.79 -38.63 22.45
CA ALA A 119 -21.96 -37.21 22.17
C ALA A 119 -22.28 -37.02 20.69
N SER A 120 -23.38 -36.34 20.36
CA SER A 120 -23.67 -35.93 18.99
C SER A 120 -23.27 -34.46 18.81
N LEU A 121 -22.52 -34.16 17.75
CA LEU A 121 -22.31 -32.76 17.38
C LEU A 121 -23.63 -32.25 16.77
N PRO A 122 -24.03 -31.00 17.04
CA PRO A 122 -25.12 -30.38 16.29
C PRO A 122 -24.70 -30.37 14.82
N SER A 123 -25.33 -31.26 14.03
CA SER A 123 -25.03 -31.42 12.61
C SER A 123 -25.04 -30.03 11.97
N PRO A 124 -24.07 -29.67 11.11
CA PRO A 124 -24.09 -28.40 10.40
C PRO A 124 -25.21 -28.47 9.36
N LYS A 125 -26.45 -28.22 9.80
CA LYS A 125 -27.53 -27.81 8.91
C LYS A 125 -27.06 -26.54 8.19
N GLY A 126 -27.53 -26.34 6.95
CA GLY A 126 -26.98 -25.44 5.93
C GLY A 126 -26.44 -24.07 6.37
N GLU A 127 -26.96 -23.47 7.44
CA GLU A 127 -26.48 -22.20 8.01
C GLU A 127 -24.97 -22.13 8.29
N LYS A 128 -24.33 -23.20 8.79
CA LYS A 128 -22.87 -23.16 9.08
C LYS A 128 -22.02 -23.21 7.81
N ALA A 129 -22.53 -23.85 6.75
CA ALA A 129 -21.88 -23.87 5.45
C ALA A 129 -21.97 -22.49 4.77
N ASP A 130 -23.12 -21.82 4.90
CA ASP A 130 -23.31 -20.45 4.41
C ASP A 130 -22.46 -19.44 5.20
N PHE A 131 -22.28 -19.65 6.52
CA PHE A 131 -21.38 -18.84 7.33
C PHE A 131 -19.91 -18.97 6.91
N LEU A 132 -19.43 -20.21 6.67
CA LEU A 132 -18.07 -20.44 6.19
C LEU A 132 -17.89 -19.89 4.77
N ALA A 133 -18.86 -20.11 3.87
CA ALA A 133 -18.84 -19.52 2.54
C ALA A 133 -18.81 -17.99 2.61
N GLY A 134 -19.57 -17.38 3.52
CA GLY A 134 -19.58 -15.94 3.79
C GLY A 134 -18.23 -15.40 4.28
N ILE A 135 -17.53 -16.12 5.17
CA ILE A 135 -16.19 -15.73 5.62
C ILE A 135 -15.19 -15.78 4.46
N VAL A 136 -15.19 -16.86 3.68
CA VAL A 136 -14.21 -17.03 2.60
C VAL A 136 -14.50 -16.04 1.45
N LEU A 137 -15.77 -15.84 1.09
CA LEU A 137 -16.18 -14.80 0.13
C LEU A 137 -15.82 -13.40 0.65
N GLY A 138 -16.06 -13.12 1.93
CA GLY A 138 -15.72 -11.86 2.56
C GLY A 138 -14.22 -11.58 2.53
N ASN A 139 -13.40 -12.58 2.84
CA ASN A 139 -11.94 -12.46 2.78
C ASN A 139 -11.46 -12.28 1.34
N ALA A 140 -11.93 -13.09 0.39
CA ALA A 140 -11.59 -12.97 -1.04
C ALA A 140 -11.96 -11.58 -1.61
N MET A 141 -13.14 -11.04 -1.23
CA MET A 141 -13.52 -9.68 -1.59
C MET A 141 -12.62 -8.63 -0.92
N ARG A 142 -12.25 -8.80 0.36
CA ARG A 142 -11.33 -7.88 1.05
C ARG A 142 -9.93 -7.88 0.45
N LEU A 143 -9.44 -9.03 0.00
CA LEU A 143 -8.16 -9.12 -0.72
C LEU A 143 -8.24 -8.48 -2.10
N THR A 144 -9.32 -8.72 -2.83
CA THR A 144 -9.51 -8.11 -4.16
C THR A 144 -9.62 -6.60 -4.04
N THR A 145 -10.47 -6.10 -3.14
CA THR A 145 -10.63 -4.67 -2.87
C THR A 145 -9.38 -4.05 -2.26
N GLY A 146 -8.66 -4.78 -1.40
CA GLY A 146 -7.38 -4.38 -0.84
C GLY A 146 -6.27 -4.30 -1.88
N ALA A 147 -6.18 -5.26 -2.81
CA ALA A 147 -5.22 -5.25 -3.90
C ALA A 147 -5.50 -4.11 -4.89
N VAL A 148 -6.77 -3.87 -5.21
CA VAL A 148 -7.19 -2.70 -6.02
C VAL A 148 -6.85 -1.40 -5.29
N GLY A 149 -7.16 -1.30 -4.00
CA GLY A 149 -6.82 -0.14 -3.17
C GLY A 149 -5.32 0.13 -3.12
N ALA A 150 -4.52 -0.91 -2.92
CA ALA A 150 -3.05 -0.83 -2.92
C ALA A 150 -2.50 -0.40 -4.29
N ALA A 151 -3.11 -0.87 -5.39
CA ALA A 151 -2.75 -0.43 -6.74
C ALA A 151 -3.05 1.06 -6.95
N PHE A 152 -4.21 1.54 -6.50
CA PHE A 152 -4.55 2.97 -6.54
C PHE A 152 -3.62 3.81 -5.66
N GLU A 153 -3.27 3.33 -4.47
CA GLU A 153 -2.36 4.03 -3.55
C GLU A 153 -0.95 4.13 -4.13
N LEU A 154 -0.41 3.01 -4.65
CA LEU A 154 0.88 2.98 -5.35
C LEU A 154 0.89 3.96 -6.51
N LEU A 155 -0.23 4.06 -7.22
CA LEU A 155 -0.35 4.99 -8.32
C LEU A 155 -0.36 6.44 -7.86
N ALA A 156 -1.16 6.78 -6.84
CA ALA A 156 -1.18 8.12 -6.30
C ALA A 156 0.22 8.55 -5.86
N VAL A 157 0.97 7.65 -5.20
CA VAL A 157 2.38 7.84 -4.87
C VAL A 157 3.22 8.09 -6.12
N LEU A 158 3.06 7.32 -7.19
CA LEU A 158 3.82 7.49 -8.44
C LEU A 158 3.53 8.83 -9.13
N VAL A 159 2.26 9.23 -9.20
CA VAL A 159 1.83 10.51 -9.80
C VAL A 159 2.41 11.67 -9.01
N VAL A 160 2.28 11.63 -7.68
CA VAL A 160 2.83 12.67 -6.80
C VAL A 160 4.35 12.69 -6.87
N ALA A 161 5.01 11.53 -6.88
CA ALA A 161 6.46 11.43 -7.01
C ALA A 161 6.92 12.08 -8.31
N ALA A 162 6.22 11.82 -9.40
CA ALA A 162 6.57 12.40 -10.69
C ALA A 162 6.34 13.91 -10.73
N TYR A 163 5.26 14.41 -10.12
CA TYR A 163 5.03 15.85 -9.92
C TYR A 163 6.17 16.50 -9.11
N LEU A 164 6.60 15.86 -8.01
CA LEU A 164 7.72 16.30 -7.19
C LEU A 164 9.06 16.33 -7.96
N VAL A 165 9.27 15.42 -8.92
CA VAL A 165 10.46 15.42 -9.78
C VAL A 165 10.41 16.58 -10.78
N ILE A 166 9.26 16.85 -11.38
CA ILE A 166 9.06 17.93 -12.37
C ILE A 166 9.28 19.31 -11.74
N ASP A 167 8.62 19.56 -10.61
CA ASP A 167 8.65 20.86 -9.92
C ASP A 167 9.65 20.89 -8.76
N ALA A 168 10.67 20.01 -8.78
CA ALA A 168 11.62 19.83 -7.68
C ALA A 168 12.26 21.14 -7.16
N ARG A 169 12.50 22.12 -8.06
CA ARG A 169 13.03 23.44 -7.68
C ARG A 169 12.00 24.28 -6.92
N GLU A 170 10.77 24.32 -7.41
CA GLU A 170 9.70 25.16 -6.85
C GLU A 170 9.16 24.58 -5.55
N VAL A 171 9.02 23.25 -5.49
CA VAL A 171 8.72 22.50 -4.27
C VAL A 171 9.84 22.67 -3.25
N GLY A 172 11.11 22.54 -3.67
CA GLY A 172 12.27 22.72 -2.78
C GLY A 172 12.33 24.14 -2.19
N HIS A 173 12.08 25.17 -3.00
CA HIS A 173 12.01 26.55 -2.53
C HIS A 173 10.86 26.76 -1.54
N THR A 174 9.66 26.26 -1.84
CA THR A 174 8.50 26.36 -0.95
C THR A 174 8.77 25.68 0.39
N LEU A 175 9.34 24.47 0.38
CA LEU A 175 9.73 23.76 1.61
C LEU A 175 10.76 24.54 2.43
N LEU A 176 11.75 25.17 1.79
CA LEU A 176 12.74 26.01 2.47
C LEU A 176 12.12 27.30 3.05
N THR A 177 11.02 27.81 2.49
CA THR A 177 10.32 28.98 3.05
C THR A 177 9.57 28.67 4.34
N LEU A 178 9.15 27.42 4.54
CA LEU A 178 8.52 26.97 5.79
C LEU A 178 9.52 26.87 6.95
N LEU A 179 10.84 26.77 6.65
CA LEU A 179 11.88 26.73 7.67
C LEU A 179 12.23 28.15 8.17
N PRO A 180 12.53 28.30 9.49
CA PRO A 180 13.08 29.54 10.04
C PRO A 180 14.36 29.95 9.31
N ARG A 181 14.56 31.26 9.15
CA ARG A 181 15.65 31.83 8.31
C ARG A 181 17.04 31.31 8.68
N ASP A 182 17.28 31.04 9.96
CA ASP A 182 18.58 30.60 10.48
C ASP A 182 18.97 29.20 10.00
N TYR A 183 18.01 28.32 9.72
CA TYR A 183 18.26 26.93 9.30
C TYR A 183 18.24 26.72 7.78
N ARG A 184 17.76 27.71 7.01
CA ARG A 184 17.70 27.64 5.53
C ARG A 184 19.06 27.35 4.87
N PRO A 185 20.18 28.00 5.22
CA PRO A 185 21.47 27.70 4.59
C PRO A 185 21.94 26.28 4.87
N THR A 186 21.73 25.77 6.09
CA THR A 186 22.07 24.39 6.46
C THR A 186 21.21 23.37 5.71
N ALA A 187 19.90 23.59 5.66
CA ALA A 187 18.97 22.71 4.94
C ALA A 187 19.28 22.66 3.44
N THR A 188 19.59 23.80 2.81
CA THR A 188 19.94 23.88 1.38
C THR A 188 21.21 23.10 1.06
N ARG A 189 22.19 23.07 1.97
CA ARG A 189 23.44 22.30 1.80
C ARG A 189 23.25 20.80 2.02
N LEU A 190 22.45 20.39 3.01
CA LEU A 190 22.31 18.99 3.39
C LEU A 190 21.25 18.24 2.58
N ALA A 191 20.17 18.92 2.15
CA ALA A 191 19.05 18.27 1.47
C ALA A 191 19.47 17.41 0.26
N PRO A 192 20.36 17.85 -0.65
CA PRO A 192 20.77 17.03 -1.79
C PRO A 192 21.50 15.74 -1.38
N ALA A 193 22.32 15.79 -0.34
CA ALA A 193 23.05 14.62 0.15
C ALA A 193 22.10 13.59 0.79
N VAL A 194 21.12 14.08 1.57
CA VAL A 194 20.08 13.25 2.19
C VAL A 194 19.21 12.60 1.12
N LEU A 195 18.69 13.38 0.15
CA LEU A 195 17.87 12.85 -0.94
C LEU A 195 18.63 11.80 -1.76
N ASN A 196 19.91 12.02 -2.06
CA ASN A 196 20.72 11.03 -2.79
C ASN A 196 20.90 9.71 -2.01
N ARG A 197 21.08 9.78 -0.68
CA ARG A 197 21.21 8.59 0.18
C ARG A 197 19.88 7.83 0.25
N ILE A 198 18.77 8.53 0.47
CA ILE A 198 17.42 7.95 0.49
C ILE A 198 17.11 7.30 -0.86
N GLY A 199 17.32 8.01 -1.97
CA GLY A 199 17.11 7.47 -3.30
C GLY A 199 18.02 6.28 -3.61
N GLY A 200 19.25 6.26 -3.09
CA GLY A 200 20.17 5.11 -3.16
C GLY A 200 19.62 3.88 -2.43
N TYR A 201 19.11 4.06 -1.21
CA TYR A 201 18.50 2.98 -0.44
C TYR A 201 17.30 2.36 -1.17
N VAL A 202 16.38 3.19 -1.69
CA VAL A 202 15.21 2.71 -2.43
C VAL A 202 15.62 1.90 -3.66
N ARG A 203 16.61 2.36 -4.42
CA ARG A 203 17.14 1.60 -5.57
C ARG A 203 17.70 0.25 -5.15
N GLY A 204 18.45 0.20 -4.05
CA GLY A 204 18.93 -1.06 -3.47
C GLY A 204 17.77 -1.97 -3.05
N GLN A 205 16.74 -1.42 -2.42
CA GLN A 205 15.54 -2.15 -2.01
C GLN A 205 14.77 -2.70 -3.21
N LEU A 206 14.62 -1.94 -4.30
CA LEU A 206 13.96 -2.37 -5.52
C LEU A 206 14.71 -3.51 -6.22
N VAL A 207 16.04 -3.44 -6.26
CA VAL A 207 16.87 -4.52 -6.80
C VAL A 207 16.75 -5.76 -5.91
N SER A 208 16.83 -5.59 -4.59
CA SER A 208 16.69 -6.68 -3.62
C SER A 208 15.31 -7.36 -3.73
N SER A 209 14.22 -6.57 -3.76
CA SER A 209 12.87 -7.09 -3.87
C SER A 209 12.61 -7.80 -5.20
N PHE A 210 13.23 -7.34 -6.29
CA PHE A 210 13.19 -8.02 -7.58
C PHE A 210 13.82 -9.42 -7.49
N PHE A 211 15.02 -9.54 -6.92
CA PHE A 211 15.67 -10.85 -6.74
C PHE A 211 14.86 -11.77 -5.83
N VAL A 212 14.36 -11.25 -4.71
CA VAL A 212 13.49 -12.01 -3.80
C VAL A 212 12.22 -12.46 -4.52
N GLY A 213 11.58 -11.58 -5.29
CA GLY A 213 10.39 -11.91 -6.08
C GLY A 213 10.64 -13.00 -7.11
N VAL A 214 11.75 -12.94 -7.85
CA VAL A 214 12.16 -13.99 -8.79
C VAL A 214 12.40 -15.32 -8.07
N LEU A 215 13.12 -15.31 -6.94
CA LEU A 215 13.36 -16.51 -6.15
C LEU A 215 12.05 -17.14 -5.64
N ILE A 216 11.12 -16.32 -5.14
CA ILE A 216 9.80 -16.78 -4.70
C ILE A 216 9.01 -17.35 -5.89
N ALA A 217 9.00 -16.67 -7.04
CA ALA A 217 8.29 -17.12 -8.23
C ALA A 217 8.83 -18.46 -8.74
N VAL A 218 10.16 -18.63 -8.79
CA VAL A 218 10.81 -19.88 -9.17
C VAL A 218 10.48 -20.98 -8.16
N THR A 219 10.58 -20.69 -6.86
CA THR A 219 10.29 -21.66 -5.80
C THR A 219 8.83 -22.12 -5.85
N LEU A 220 7.88 -21.21 -5.99
CA LEU A 220 6.46 -21.52 -6.13
C LEU A 220 6.14 -22.33 -7.39
N SER A 221 6.80 -21.99 -8.51
CA SER A 221 6.66 -22.73 -9.76
C SER A 221 7.19 -24.15 -9.65
N LEU A 222 8.30 -24.35 -8.93
CA LEU A 222 8.89 -25.68 -8.68
C LEU A 222 8.04 -26.54 -7.73
N VAL A 223 7.43 -25.95 -6.70
CA VAL A 223 6.58 -26.67 -5.74
C VAL A 223 5.17 -26.93 -6.30
N GLY A 224 4.79 -26.28 -7.40
CA GLY A 224 3.49 -26.52 -8.08
C GLY A 224 2.27 -26.07 -7.27
N VAL A 225 2.45 -25.17 -6.29
CA VAL A 225 1.36 -24.71 -5.42
C VAL A 225 0.47 -23.73 -6.20
N LYS A 226 -0.61 -24.27 -6.76
CA LYS A 226 -1.60 -23.54 -7.57
C LYS A 226 -2.37 -22.44 -6.79
N TYR A 227 -2.18 -22.33 -5.47
CA TYR A 227 -2.98 -21.47 -4.58
C TYR A 227 -2.17 -20.55 -3.66
N ALA A 228 -0.95 -20.15 -4.01
CA ALA A 228 -0.10 -19.32 -3.13
C ALA A 228 -0.79 -18.02 -2.65
N LEU A 229 -1.51 -17.34 -3.54
CA LEU A 229 -2.28 -16.14 -3.21
C LEU A 229 -3.49 -16.47 -2.31
N LEU A 230 -4.13 -17.61 -2.53
CA LEU A 230 -5.26 -18.10 -1.72
C LEU A 230 -4.84 -18.58 -0.32
N ILE A 231 -3.63 -19.13 -0.18
CA ILE A 231 -3.06 -19.51 1.12
C ILE A 231 -2.64 -18.25 1.88
N GLY A 232 -2.02 -17.28 1.22
CA GLY A 232 -1.70 -15.98 1.83
C GLY A 232 -2.96 -15.22 2.28
N ALA A 233 -4.02 -15.30 1.48
CA ALA A 233 -5.35 -14.77 1.74
C ALA A 233 -6.08 -15.40 2.94
N LEU A 234 -5.93 -16.71 3.13
CA LEU A 234 -6.54 -17.44 4.25
C LEU A 234 -5.75 -17.27 5.56
N ALA A 235 -4.45 -16.95 5.45
CA ALA A 235 -3.56 -16.75 6.59
C ALA A 235 -3.61 -15.31 7.17
N SER A 236 -4.19 -14.36 6.44
CA SER A 236 -4.24 -12.93 6.78
C SER A 236 -5.57 -12.47 7.36
#